data_AF-A0A063Z8X9-F1
#
_entry.id   AF-A0A063Z8X9-F1
#
_cell.length_a   1.000
_cell.length_b   1.000
_cell.length_c   1.000
_cell.angle_alpha   90.00
_cell.angle_beta   90.00
_cell.angle_gamma   90.00
#
_symmetry.space_group_name_H-M   'P 1'
#
loop_
_entity.id
_entity.type
_entity.pdbx_description
1 polymer ?
#
loop_
_entity_poly.entity_id
_entity_poly.type
_entity_poly.pdbx_seq_one_letter_code
_entity_poly.pdbx_strand_id
1 'polypeptide(L)'
;MHRRLPIVLLALVVAQVFLCGCISGEPEYLHTSLSYELYITTDTRIENVTLLVPVPARGDRPAIGHDPISDAFYTDPESLRSGLPDNHTLAIVPVDGQYYLRLTAPYMDPARPIHVDYYNYTSFRDKFRPEIVPQLIETRHPFGNESLFLPKQNLTLTASSSGTPNERGYYDPDGYRYSYTIPIYAQYENGTKVTIYSHIWGLIEWSDGFDNTPVNEYSDTYRLVVKGEPQGWMPAGGEMTAGKGIYREWQLNASPTSGAGK
;
A
#
# COMPACT_ATOMS: atom_id res chain seq x y z
N MET A 1 4.83 -58.62 -25.18
CA MET A 1 4.77 -57.88 -23.89
C MET A 1 5.19 -56.40 -23.96
N HIS A 2 5.61 -55.85 -25.11
CA HIS A 2 6.15 -54.46 -25.17
C HIS A 2 5.15 -53.30 -25.27
N ARG A 3 3.86 -53.54 -25.57
CA ARG A 3 2.85 -52.46 -25.64
C ARG A 3 2.23 -52.07 -24.29
N ARG A 4 2.39 -52.90 -23.25
CA ARG A 4 1.77 -52.65 -21.93
C ARG A 4 2.58 -51.68 -21.06
N LEU A 5 3.91 -51.72 -21.15
CA LEU A 5 4.81 -50.85 -20.40
C LEU A 5 4.61 -49.33 -20.68
N PRO A 6 4.50 -48.87 -21.95
CA PRO A 6 4.27 -47.44 -22.21
C PRO A 6 2.88 -46.98 -21.77
N ILE A 7 1.87 -47.85 -21.79
CA ILE A 7 0.51 -47.52 -21.32
C ILE A 7 0.50 -47.36 -19.80
N VAL A 8 1.20 -48.24 -19.08
CA VAL A 8 1.31 -48.16 -17.61
C VAL A 8 2.11 -46.92 -17.19
N LEU A 9 3.19 -46.57 -17.91
CA LEU A 9 3.96 -45.36 -17.65
C LEU A 9 3.14 -44.10 -17.94
N LEU A 10 2.39 -44.06 -19.05
CA LEU A 10 1.49 -42.94 -19.34
C LEU A 10 0.40 -42.81 -18.28
N ALA A 11 -0.20 -43.92 -17.84
CA ALA A 11 -1.20 -43.92 -16.77
C ALA A 11 -0.62 -43.43 -15.43
N LEU A 12 0.62 -43.78 -15.12
CA LEU A 12 1.34 -43.26 -13.94
C LEU A 12 1.65 -41.76 -14.07
N VAL A 13 2.10 -41.29 -15.22
CA VAL A 13 2.33 -39.86 -15.45
C VAL A 13 1.03 -39.07 -15.38
N VAL A 14 -0.05 -39.56 -16.01
CA VAL A 14 -1.38 -38.95 -15.92
C VAL A 14 -1.87 -38.98 -14.47
N ALA A 15 -1.80 -40.12 -13.79
CA ALA A 15 -2.17 -40.22 -12.37
C ALA A 15 -1.33 -39.29 -11.50
N GLN A 16 -0.05 -39.10 -11.79
CA GLN A 16 0.83 -38.19 -11.07
C GLN A 16 0.54 -36.73 -11.39
N VAL A 17 0.14 -36.39 -12.62
CA VAL A 17 -0.38 -35.05 -12.97
C VAL A 17 -1.73 -34.79 -12.30
N PHE A 18 -2.60 -35.80 -12.17
CA PHE A 18 -3.87 -35.67 -11.43
C PHE A 18 -3.64 -35.64 -9.91
N LEU A 19 -2.70 -36.41 -9.36
CA LEU A 19 -2.38 -36.44 -7.92
C LEU A 19 -1.57 -35.21 -7.49
N CYS A 20 -0.72 -34.66 -8.36
CA CYS A 20 0.05 -33.44 -8.09
C CYS A 20 -0.68 -32.17 -8.53
N GLY A 21 -1.73 -32.27 -9.36
CA GLY A 21 -2.36 -31.12 -10.02
C GLY A 21 -3.86 -30.99 -9.80
N CYS A 22 -4.49 -31.75 -8.90
CA CYS A 22 -5.92 -31.60 -8.62
C CYS A 22 -6.25 -30.97 -7.25
N ILE A 23 -6.56 -29.67 -7.35
CA ILE A 23 -7.78 -29.03 -6.81
C ILE A 23 -7.93 -29.06 -5.29
N SER A 24 -7.10 -28.29 -4.58
CA SER A 24 -7.64 -27.50 -3.47
C SER A 24 -8.10 -26.17 -4.06
N GLY A 25 -9.38 -25.80 -3.89
CA GLY A 25 -9.84 -24.44 -4.18
C GLY A 25 -9.42 -23.42 -3.12
N GLU A 26 -8.78 -23.91 -2.05
CA GLU A 26 -8.31 -23.12 -0.92
C GLU A 26 -6.85 -22.73 -1.14
N PRO A 27 -6.47 -21.48 -0.84
CA PRO A 27 -5.10 -20.99 -1.01
C PRO A 27 -4.13 -21.69 -0.04
N GLU A 28 -2.97 -22.08 -0.55
CA GLU A 28 -1.84 -22.51 0.28
C GLU A 28 -0.88 -21.33 0.52
N TYR A 29 -0.13 -21.34 1.64
CA TYR A 29 0.85 -20.29 1.97
C TYR A 29 0.33 -18.84 1.90
N LEU A 30 -0.97 -18.66 2.20
CA LEU A 30 -1.60 -17.34 2.22
C LEU A 30 -0.89 -16.41 3.21
N HIS A 31 -0.53 -15.24 2.74
CA HIS A 31 0.01 -14.18 3.57
C HIS A 31 -0.38 -12.81 3.04
N THR A 32 -0.27 -11.83 3.92
CA THR A 32 -0.53 -10.43 3.60
C THR A 32 0.67 -9.59 3.98
N SER A 33 0.99 -8.62 3.14
CA SER A 33 2.02 -7.63 3.39
C SER A 33 1.42 -6.24 3.28
N LEU A 34 1.72 -5.37 4.24
CA LEU A 34 1.36 -3.97 4.21
C LEU A 34 2.62 -3.14 4.45
N SER A 35 2.92 -2.22 3.54
CA SER A 35 4.04 -1.31 3.70
C SER A 35 3.60 0.15 3.61
N TYR A 36 4.28 1.00 4.36
CA TYR A 36 4.14 2.44 4.29
C TYR A 36 5.52 3.09 4.31
N GLU A 37 5.76 3.98 3.35
CA GLU A 37 6.99 4.74 3.22
C GLU A 37 6.68 6.24 3.17
N LEU A 38 7.45 7.04 3.89
CA LEU A 38 7.50 8.49 3.73
C LEU A 38 8.96 8.91 3.64
N TYR A 39 9.26 9.64 2.57
CA TYR A 39 10.60 10.11 2.27
C TYR A 39 10.60 11.62 1.99
N ILE A 40 11.36 12.38 2.78
CA ILE A 40 11.55 13.82 2.64
C ILE A 40 13.04 14.12 2.50
N THR A 41 13.41 14.72 1.37
CA THR A 41 14.79 15.07 1.04
C THR A 41 14.93 16.50 0.60
N THR A 42 16.11 17.06 0.83
CA THR A 42 16.53 18.39 0.37
C THR A 42 17.85 18.24 -0.38
N ASP A 43 18.13 19.12 -1.35
CA ASP A 43 19.42 19.16 -2.05
C ASP A 43 20.42 20.15 -1.40
N THR A 44 19.91 21.18 -0.74
CA THR A 44 20.65 22.10 0.12
C THR A 44 20.15 22.05 1.55
N ARG A 45 20.93 22.62 2.47
CA ARG A 45 20.46 22.91 3.81
C ARG A 45 19.34 23.95 3.71
N ILE A 46 18.18 23.63 4.27
CA ILE A 46 17.03 24.54 4.38
C ILE A 46 16.81 24.95 5.82
N GLU A 47 16.19 26.09 6.04
CA GLU A 47 15.99 26.68 7.37
C GLU A 47 14.51 27.00 7.62
N ASN A 48 14.14 27.19 8.89
CA ASN A 48 12.78 27.56 9.32
C ASN A 48 11.70 26.63 8.74
N VAL A 49 11.93 25.32 8.82
CA VAL A 49 11.12 24.31 8.14
C VAL A 49 9.81 24.09 8.88
N THR A 50 8.70 24.19 8.15
CA THR A 50 7.38 23.70 8.53
C THR A 50 6.75 22.99 7.33
N LEU A 51 6.54 21.68 7.46
CA LEU A 51 5.83 20.87 6.46
C LEU A 51 4.56 20.27 7.10
N LEU A 52 3.46 20.25 6.35
CA LEU A 52 2.27 19.44 6.67
C LEU A 52 2.09 18.43 5.56
N VAL A 53 2.32 17.17 5.87
CA VAL A 53 2.33 16.07 4.92
C VAL A 53 1.18 15.10 5.24
N PRO A 54 0.34 14.72 4.25
CA PRO A 54 -0.74 13.75 4.48
C PRO A 54 -0.22 12.46 5.12
N VAL A 55 -0.96 11.92 6.06
CA VAL A 55 -0.67 10.60 6.66
C VAL A 55 -1.63 9.55 6.13
N PRO A 56 -1.27 8.26 6.15
CA PRO A 56 -2.21 7.19 5.87
C PRO A 56 -3.41 7.28 6.81
N ALA A 57 -4.60 7.18 6.25
CA ALA A 57 -5.84 7.20 6.99
C ALA A 57 -6.77 6.07 6.50
N ARG A 58 -7.44 5.43 7.46
CA ARG A 58 -8.53 4.50 7.20
C ARG A 58 -9.82 5.15 7.67
N GLY A 59 -10.70 5.45 6.73
CA GLY A 59 -11.86 6.31 7.01
C GLY A 59 -11.41 7.72 7.41
N ASP A 60 -11.80 8.16 8.61
CA ASP A 60 -11.50 9.49 9.14
C ASP A 60 -10.32 9.52 10.14
N ARG A 61 -9.63 8.38 10.34
CA ARG A 61 -8.59 8.25 11.38
C ARG A 61 -7.23 7.91 10.78
N PRO A 62 -6.13 8.47 11.33
CA PRO A 62 -4.78 8.03 11.00
C PRO A 62 -4.61 6.55 11.34
N ALA A 63 -4.27 5.73 10.34
CA ALA A 63 -4.06 4.31 10.52
C ALA A 63 -3.23 3.72 9.38
N ILE A 64 -2.47 2.67 9.67
CA ILE A 64 -1.83 1.80 8.67
C ILE A 64 -2.47 0.41 8.82
N GLY A 65 -3.31 0.04 7.87
CA GLY A 65 -4.11 -1.19 7.93
C GLY A 65 -5.14 -1.12 9.05
N HIS A 66 -5.07 -2.05 9.99
CA HIS A 66 -5.93 -2.07 11.18
C HIS A 66 -5.33 -1.31 12.37
N ASP A 67 -4.06 -0.91 12.28
CA ASP A 67 -3.33 -0.31 13.39
C ASP A 67 -3.48 1.22 13.38
N PRO A 68 -4.06 1.83 14.42
CA PRO A 68 -4.08 3.29 14.55
C PRO A 68 -2.65 3.83 14.70
N ILE A 69 -2.35 4.93 14.00
CA ILE A 69 -1.06 5.62 14.15
C ILE A 69 -1.21 6.90 14.97
N SER A 70 -0.17 7.23 15.73
CA SER A 70 -0.08 8.43 16.55
C SER A 70 1.30 9.07 16.39
N ASP A 71 1.56 10.18 17.07
CA ASP A 71 2.87 10.86 17.06
C ASP A 71 4.02 9.89 17.37
N ALA A 72 3.78 8.93 18.28
CA ALA A 72 4.76 7.93 18.70
C ALA A 72 5.32 7.13 17.51
N PHE A 73 4.47 6.79 16.53
CA PHE A 73 4.86 6.05 15.33
C PHE A 73 5.95 6.78 14.54
N TYR A 74 5.86 8.10 14.45
CA TYR A 74 6.82 8.92 13.70
C TYR A 74 8.10 9.25 14.49
N THR A 75 8.13 8.90 15.77
CA THR A 75 9.30 9.07 16.65
C THR A 75 9.95 7.74 17.03
N ASP A 76 9.33 6.63 16.66
CA ASP A 76 9.80 5.28 16.97
C ASP A 76 11.04 4.93 16.12
N PRO A 77 12.19 4.58 16.73
CA PRO A 77 13.37 4.12 16.02
C PRO A 77 13.13 2.91 15.10
N GLU A 78 12.11 2.08 15.37
CA GLU A 78 11.78 0.94 14.48
C GLU A 78 11.16 1.40 13.16
N SER A 79 10.34 2.46 13.19
CA SER A 79 9.68 3.02 12.01
C SER A 79 10.53 4.08 11.30
N LEU A 80 11.43 4.74 12.04
CA LEU A 80 12.25 5.84 11.53
C LEU A 80 13.69 5.39 11.27
N ARG A 81 13.96 4.90 10.07
CA ARG A 81 15.26 4.30 9.68
C ARG A 81 16.46 5.23 9.86
N SER A 82 16.27 6.54 9.71
CA SER A 82 17.34 7.54 9.82
C SER A 82 17.49 8.13 11.23
N GLY A 83 16.62 7.73 12.18
CA GLY A 83 16.48 8.38 13.48
C GLY A 83 15.92 9.82 13.35
N LEU A 84 15.38 10.34 14.44
CA LEU A 84 14.89 11.72 14.47
C LEU A 84 16.02 12.63 14.96
N PRO A 85 16.46 13.64 14.20
CA PRO A 85 17.44 14.59 14.72
C PRO A 85 16.84 15.35 15.92
N ASP A 86 17.64 15.60 16.96
CA ASP A 86 17.20 16.17 18.25
C ASP A 86 16.40 17.49 18.15
N ASN A 87 16.55 18.22 17.05
CA ASN A 87 15.92 19.51 16.79
C ASN A 87 14.68 19.42 15.87
N HIS A 88 14.21 18.22 15.55
CA HIS A 88 13.00 18.00 14.76
C HIS A 88 11.82 17.69 15.69
N THR A 89 10.65 18.23 15.37
CA THR A 89 9.40 17.88 16.03
C THR A 89 8.44 17.34 15.00
N LEU A 90 7.92 16.15 15.26
CA LEU A 90 6.92 15.45 14.47
C LEU A 90 5.66 15.29 15.31
N ALA A 91 4.51 15.68 14.75
CA ALA A 91 3.22 15.50 15.40
C ALA A 91 2.12 15.35 14.34
N ILE A 92 1.16 14.45 14.59
CA ILE A 92 -0.05 14.34 13.79
C ILE A 92 -1.01 15.45 14.25
N VAL A 93 -1.40 16.31 13.33
CA VAL A 93 -2.27 17.45 13.60
C VAL A 93 -3.51 17.43 12.71
N PRO A 94 -4.70 17.75 13.25
CA PRO A 94 -5.88 17.96 12.44
C PRO A 94 -5.83 19.33 11.75
N VAL A 95 -6.14 19.37 10.46
CA VAL A 95 -6.29 20.57 9.63
C VAL A 95 -7.54 20.38 8.78
N ASP A 96 -8.53 21.24 8.98
CA ASP A 96 -9.82 21.21 8.25
C ASP A 96 -10.50 19.81 8.22
N GLY A 97 -10.40 19.07 9.33
CA GLY A 97 -10.98 17.73 9.47
C GLY A 97 -10.18 16.60 8.81
N GLN A 98 -8.94 16.86 8.40
CA GLN A 98 -7.99 15.88 7.88
C GLN A 98 -6.72 15.85 8.74
N TYR A 99 -5.97 14.75 8.72
CA TYR A 99 -4.77 14.61 9.53
C TYR A 99 -3.50 14.73 8.71
N TYR A 100 -2.56 15.49 9.23
CA TYR A 100 -1.25 15.72 8.62
C TYR A 100 -0.14 15.45 9.63
N LEU A 101 0.97 14.91 9.15
CA LEU A 101 2.23 14.94 9.87
C LEU A 101 2.80 16.36 9.74
N ARG A 102 2.85 17.06 10.87
CA ARG A 102 3.57 18.31 11.00
C ARG A 102 5.03 18.02 11.34
N LEU A 103 5.92 18.38 10.42
CA LEU A 103 7.36 18.43 10.65
C LEU A 103 7.78 19.88 10.86
N THR A 104 8.36 20.18 12.01
CA THR A 104 9.03 21.46 12.26
C THR A 104 10.48 21.25 12.65
N ALA A 105 11.38 22.01 12.05
CA ALA A 105 12.80 21.99 12.38
C ALA A 105 13.44 23.36 12.11
N PRO A 106 14.44 23.79 12.90
CA PRO A 106 15.18 25.01 12.60
C PRO A 106 15.95 24.89 11.28
N TYR A 107 16.37 23.67 10.92
CA TYR A 107 16.98 23.36 9.64
C TYR A 107 16.84 21.88 9.28
N MET A 108 16.96 21.56 7.99
CA MET A 108 17.17 20.20 7.48
C MET A 108 18.40 20.16 6.58
N ASP A 109 19.24 19.13 6.75
CA ASP A 109 20.44 18.92 5.94
C ASP A 109 20.22 17.79 4.91
N PRO A 110 20.74 17.92 3.67
CA PRO A 110 20.63 16.88 2.63
C PRO A 110 21.16 15.51 3.05
N ALA A 111 22.14 15.49 3.96
CA ALA A 111 22.75 14.27 4.47
C ALA A 111 21.86 13.50 5.48
N ARG A 112 20.74 14.10 5.93
CA ARG A 112 19.85 13.54 6.95
C ARG A 112 18.40 13.62 6.47
N PRO A 113 17.99 12.77 5.51
CA PRO A 113 16.61 12.72 5.07
C PRO A 113 15.69 12.23 6.19
N ILE A 114 14.43 12.63 6.13
CA ILE A 114 13.39 11.97 6.93
C ILE A 114 12.92 10.76 6.14
N HIS A 115 13.12 9.58 6.72
CA HIS A 115 12.75 8.31 6.11
C HIS A 115 11.99 7.48 7.14
N VAL A 116 10.68 7.44 6.97
CA VAL A 116 9.78 6.53 7.69
C VAL A 116 9.55 5.33 6.79
N ASP A 117 9.78 4.14 7.32
CA ASP A 117 9.53 2.89 6.63
C ASP A 117 8.89 1.91 7.61
N TYR A 118 7.71 1.43 7.25
CA TYR A 118 6.95 0.46 8.01
C TYR A 118 6.62 -0.73 7.11
N TYR A 119 6.80 -1.93 7.64
CA TYR A 119 6.49 -3.16 6.96
C TYR A 119 5.86 -4.15 7.94
N ASN A 120 4.63 -4.57 7.64
CA ASN A 120 3.94 -5.62 8.37
C ASN A 120 3.72 -6.81 7.44
N TYR A 121 4.08 -7.99 7.94
CA TYR A 121 3.88 -9.26 7.27
C TYR A 121 3.11 -10.20 8.19
N THR A 122 1.97 -10.68 7.71
CA THR A 122 1.14 -11.65 8.42
C THR A 122 1.00 -12.90 7.58
N SER A 123 1.42 -14.04 8.12
CA SER A 123 1.32 -15.33 7.45
C SER A 123 0.24 -16.18 8.10
N PHE A 124 -0.66 -16.71 7.28
CA PHE A 124 -1.77 -17.57 7.72
C PHE A 124 -1.41 -19.04 7.55
N ARG A 125 -0.17 -19.44 7.89
CA ARG A 125 0.50 -20.73 7.60
C ARG A 125 -0.30 -22.04 7.77
N ASP A 126 -1.40 -22.01 8.51
CA ASP A 126 -2.28 -23.17 8.68
C ASP A 126 -3.30 -23.27 7.53
N LYS A 127 -3.96 -24.42 7.39
CA LYS A 127 -5.03 -24.61 6.41
C LYS A 127 -5.95 -23.39 6.40
N PHE A 128 -6.12 -22.80 5.21
CA PHE A 128 -7.03 -21.70 4.97
C PHE A 128 -8.38 -21.94 5.66
N ARG A 129 -8.92 -20.89 6.26
CA ARG A 129 -10.24 -20.91 6.86
C ARG A 129 -11.04 -19.72 6.33
N PRO A 130 -12.27 -19.91 5.82
CA PRO A 130 -13.06 -18.81 5.28
C PRO A 130 -13.22 -17.60 6.23
N GLU A 131 -13.16 -17.82 7.54
CA GLU A 131 -13.29 -16.76 8.56
C GLU A 131 -12.12 -15.77 8.59
N ILE A 132 -10.99 -16.07 7.96
CA ILE A 132 -9.87 -15.13 7.86
C ILE A 132 -10.06 -14.13 6.71
N VAL A 133 -10.90 -14.43 5.72
CA VAL A 133 -11.05 -13.60 4.51
C VAL A 133 -11.47 -12.17 4.86
N PRO A 134 -12.43 -11.92 5.77
CA PRO A 134 -12.78 -10.55 6.18
C PRO A 134 -11.67 -9.81 6.95
N GLN A 135 -10.61 -10.51 7.36
CA GLN A 135 -9.45 -9.95 8.05
C GLN A 135 -8.27 -9.68 7.10
N LEU A 136 -8.39 -10.12 5.84
CA LEU A 136 -7.40 -9.82 4.82
C LEU A 136 -7.53 -8.37 4.36
N ILE A 137 -6.46 -7.87 3.75
CA ILE A 137 -6.39 -6.53 3.17
C ILE A 137 -7.40 -6.41 2.02
N GLU A 138 -8.31 -5.43 2.09
CA GLU A 138 -9.29 -5.15 1.02
C GLU A 138 -8.62 -4.46 -0.17
N THR A 139 -8.01 -5.27 -1.03
CA THR A 139 -7.23 -4.86 -2.22
C THR A 139 -8.10 -4.46 -3.42
N ARG A 140 -9.38 -4.87 -3.45
CA ARG A 140 -10.30 -4.61 -4.56
C ARG A 140 -11.02 -3.27 -4.41
N HIS A 141 -11.45 -2.96 -3.20
CA HIS A 141 -12.20 -1.75 -2.86
C HIS A 141 -11.61 -1.02 -1.64
N PRO A 142 -10.34 -0.54 -1.70
CA PRO A 142 -9.64 0.03 -0.55
C PRO A 142 -10.22 1.36 -0.05
N PHE A 143 -11.05 2.07 -0.83
CA PHE A 143 -11.65 3.34 -0.38
C PHE A 143 -12.54 3.12 0.85
N GLY A 144 -12.15 3.70 1.98
CA GLY A 144 -12.85 3.57 3.26
C GLY A 144 -12.60 2.25 3.99
N ASN A 145 -12.17 1.21 3.28
CA ASN A 145 -11.89 -0.11 3.85
C ASN A 145 -10.43 -0.28 4.24
N GLU A 146 -9.50 0.37 3.56
CA GLU A 146 -8.06 0.29 3.81
C GLU A 146 -7.42 1.68 3.99
N SER A 147 -6.17 1.67 4.42
CA SER A 147 -5.38 2.88 4.57
C SER A 147 -5.01 3.49 3.21
N LEU A 148 -5.38 4.76 3.03
CA LEU A 148 -5.09 5.58 1.86
C LEU A 148 -4.69 7.01 2.29
N PHE A 149 -4.10 7.77 1.38
CA PHE A 149 -3.81 9.19 1.61
C PHE A 149 -5.03 10.06 1.31
N LEU A 150 -5.40 10.89 2.28
CA LEU A 150 -6.51 11.84 2.20
C LEU A 150 -6.02 13.26 2.59
N PRO A 151 -6.67 14.33 2.10
CA PRO A 151 -7.82 14.35 1.20
C PRO A 151 -7.39 14.31 -0.29
N LYS A 152 -7.97 13.39 -1.07
CA LYS A 152 -7.78 13.38 -2.53
C LYS A 152 -8.63 14.46 -3.19
N GLN A 153 -8.03 15.25 -4.06
CA GLN A 153 -8.69 16.28 -4.87
C GLN A 153 -8.57 15.92 -6.36
N ASN A 154 -9.52 16.37 -7.17
CA ASN A 154 -9.49 16.17 -8.64
C ASN A 154 -9.31 14.71 -9.07
N LEU A 155 -9.91 13.78 -8.31
CA LEU A 155 -9.81 12.34 -8.54
C LEU A 155 -10.33 12.00 -9.96
N THR A 156 -9.44 11.50 -10.82
CA THR A 156 -9.72 11.25 -12.24
C THR A 156 -9.39 9.80 -12.57
N LEU A 157 -10.36 9.05 -13.10
CA LEU A 157 -10.15 7.67 -13.53
C LEU A 157 -9.20 7.67 -14.74
N THR A 158 -8.03 7.06 -14.62
CA THR A 158 -7.00 7.01 -15.66
C THR A 158 -6.95 5.67 -16.36
N ALA A 159 -7.32 4.59 -15.67
CA ALA A 159 -7.49 3.28 -16.26
C ALA A 159 -8.63 2.53 -15.56
N SER A 160 -9.43 1.82 -16.36
CA SER A 160 -10.30 0.76 -15.88
C SER A 160 -9.82 -0.57 -16.46
N SER A 161 -10.13 -1.65 -15.77
CA SER A 161 -9.97 -3.04 -16.22
C SER A 161 -10.38 -3.30 -17.70
N SER A 162 -11.26 -2.47 -18.27
CA SER A 162 -11.80 -2.60 -19.63
C SER A 162 -10.89 -2.10 -20.78
N GLY A 163 -9.57 -1.97 -20.58
CA GLY A 163 -8.60 -1.81 -21.69
C GLY A 163 -7.34 -1.06 -21.24
N THR A 164 -6.15 -1.65 -21.32
CA THR A 164 -5.52 -2.08 -22.58
C THR A 164 -4.84 -3.46 -22.47
N PRO A 165 -5.06 -4.36 -23.44
CA PRO A 165 -4.30 -5.61 -23.55
C PRO A 165 -2.89 -5.24 -24.01
N ASN A 166 -1.98 -4.92 -23.08
CA ASN A 166 -0.52 -4.83 -23.26
C ASN A 166 0.24 -4.40 -21.97
N GLU A 167 -0.43 -3.89 -20.93
CA GLU A 167 0.23 -3.76 -19.62
C GLU A 167 0.27 -5.12 -18.92
N ARG A 168 1.47 -5.63 -18.61
CA ARG A 168 1.61 -6.83 -17.78
C ARG A 168 1.02 -6.54 -16.40
N GLY A 169 -0.14 -7.13 -16.15
CA GLY A 169 -0.81 -7.14 -14.86
C GLY A 169 -2.22 -7.66 -15.11
N TYR A 170 -2.53 -8.85 -14.61
CA TYR A 170 -3.93 -9.27 -14.55
C TYR A 170 -4.65 -8.25 -13.68
N TYR A 171 -5.57 -7.47 -14.24
CA TYR A 171 -6.48 -6.64 -13.45
C TYR A 171 -7.75 -7.45 -13.23
N ASP A 172 -8.31 -7.35 -12.02
CA ASP A 172 -9.69 -7.73 -11.79
C ASP A 172 -10.60 -6.97 -12.78
N PRO A 173 -11.70 -7.57 -13.26
CA PRO A 173 -12.68 -6.86 -14.08
C PRO A 173 -13.26 -5.59 -13.42
N ASP A 174 -13.15 -5.43 -12.10
CA ASP A 174 -13.55 -4.21 -11.38
C ASP A 174 -12.34 -3.38 -10.90
N GLY A 175 -11.12 -3.72 -11.32
CA GLY A 175 -9.91 -2.96 -11.00
C GLY A 175 -9.86 -1.58 -11.66
N TYR A 176 -9.24 -0.63 -10.97
CA TYR A 176 -9.19 0.77 -11.41
C TYR A 176 -7.90 1.48 -10.97
N ARG A 177 -7.56 2.52 -11.73
CA ARG A 177 -6.49 3.45 -11.41
C ARG A 177 -7.01 4.89 -11.45
N TYR A 178 -6.68 5.65 -10.42
CA TYR A 178 -6.99 7.07 -10.33
C TYR A 178 -5.71 7.91 -10.28
N SER A 179 -5.72 9.05 -10.96
CA SER A 179 -4.82 10.16 -10.62
C SER A 179 -5.57 11.18 -9.75
N TYR A 180 -4.83 11.88 -8.89
CA TYR A 180 -5.37 12.92 -8.04
C TYR A 180 -4.31 13.96 -7.69
N THR A 181 -4.76 15.05 -7.08
CA THR A 181 -3.87 15.98 -6.38
C THR A 181 -4.15 15.92 -4.88
N ILE A 182 -3.13 16.08 -4.05
CA ILE A 182 -3.26 16.10 -2.59
C ILE A 182 -2.51 17.31 -2.02
N PRO A 183 -3.13 18.10 -1.13
CA PRO A 183 -2.49 19.30 -0.61
C PRO A 183 -1.37 18.95 0.38
N ILE A 184 -0.21 19.59 0.20
CA ILE A 184 0.92 19.58 1.13
C ILE A 184 1.25 21.02 1.47
N TYR A 185 1.37 21.35 2.76
CA TYR A 185 1.88 22.65 3.16
C TYR A 185 3.40 22.60 3.23
N ALA A 186 4.07 23.58 2.64
CA ALA A 186 5.51 23.75 2.76
C ALA A 186 5.87 25.21 3.03
N GLN A 187 6.71 25.41 4.04
CA GLN A 187 7.36 26.67 4.35
C GLN A 187 8.78 26.38 4.82
N TYR A 188 9.76 26.97 4.14
CA TYR A 188 11.17 26.92 4.51
C TYR A 188 11.95 27.98 3.71
N GLU A 189 13.17 28.26 4.16
CA GLU A 189 14.10 29.24 3.56
C GLU A 189 15.35 28.53 3.02
N ASN A 190 16.09 29.19 2.13
CA ASN A 190 17.38 28.76 1.56
C ASN A 190 17.33 27.44 0.75
N GLY A 191 16.15 27.02 0.29
CA GLY A 191 15.98 25.77 -0.43
C GLY A 191 16.09 25.91 -1.94
N THR A 192 16.87 25.02 -2.57
CA THR A 192 16.89 24.89 -4.03
C THR A 192 15.90 23.85 -4.52
N LYS A 193 15.79 22.70 -3.83
CA LYS A 193 14.83 21.65 -4.13
C LYS A 193 14.50 20.81 -2.90
N VAL A 194 13.20 20.60 -2.67
CA VAL A 194 12.70 19.64 -1.68
C VAL A 194 11.84 18.61 -2.39
N THR A 195 12.05 17.33 -2.08
CA THR A 195 11.23 16.23 -2.59
C THR A 195 10.54 15.54 -1.44
N ILE A 196 9.21 15.46 -1.52
CA ILE A 196 8.36 14.72 -0.59
C ILE A 196 7.71 13.59 -1.40
N TYR A 197 7.86 12.38 -0.92
CA TYR A 197 7.28 11.18 -1.51
C TYR A 197 6.66 10.34 -0.40
N SER A 198 5.48 9.79 -0.65
CA SER A 198 4.92 8.77 0.23
C SER A 198 4.18 7.71 -0.57
N HIS A 199 4.17 6.51 -0.02
CA HIS A 199 3.63 5.33 -0.66
C HIS A 199 3.06 4.40 0.40
N ILE A 200 1.89 3.86 0.11
CA ILE A 200 1.31 2.74 0.83
C ILE A 200 0.99 1.63 -0.16
N TRP A 201 1.27 0.39 0.23
CA TRP A 201 1.06 -0.78 -0.60
C TRP A 201 0.56 -1.93 0.25
N GLY A 202 -0.57 -2.51 -0.16
CA GLY A 202 -1.15 -3.70 0.43
C GLY A 202 -1.13 -4.84 -0.57
N LEU A 203 -0.69 -6.00 -0.11
CA LEU A 203 -0.53 -7.22 -0.89
C LEU A 203 -1.19 -8.39 -0.17
N ILE A 204 -1.93 -9.20 -0.93
CA ILE A 204 -2.27 -10.58 -0.58
C ILE A 204 -1.53 -11.48 -1.57
N GLU A 205 -0.82 -12.48 -1.05
CA GLU A 205 -0.12 -13.47 -1.86
C GLU A 205 -0.43 -14.88 -1.33
N TRP A 206 -0.58 -15.83 -2.25
CA TRP A 206 -0.78 -17.24 -1.94
C TRP A 206 -0.18 -18.12 -3.03
N SER A 207 -0.12 -19.43 -2.77
CA SER A 207 0.29 -20.44 -3.74
C SER A 207 -0.94 -21.17 -4.29
N ASP A 208 -1.00 -21.27 -5.61
CA ASP A 208 -1.98 -22.05 -6.37
C ASP A 208 -1.25 -23.22 -7.06
N GLY A 209 -1.06 -24.34 -6.37
CA GLY A 209 -0.30 -25.47 -6.90
C GLY A 209 1.22 -25.30 -6.73
N PHE A 210 2.01 -25.82 -7.68
CA PHE A 210 3.45 -26.01 -7.48
C PHE A 210 4.33 -24.77 -7.77
N ASP A 211 3.99 -23.98 -8.79
CA ASP A 211 4.83 -22.89 -9.29
C ASP A 211 4.07 -21.58 -9.58
N ASN A 212 2.81 -21.51 -9.19
CA ASN A 212 2.00 -20.31 -9.35
C ASN A 212 1.80 -19.63 -8.00
N THR A 213 2.20 -18.36 -7.94
CA THR A 213 2.06 -17.50 -6.77
C THR A 213 1.24 -16.28 -7.15
N PRO A 214 -0.11 -16.39 -7.19
CA PRO A 214 -0.92 -15.25 -7.50
C PRO A 214 -0.83 -14.18 -6.41
N VAL A 215 -1.04 -12.94 -6.85
CA VAL A 215 -1.03 -11.77 -5.99
C VAL A 215 -2.26 -10.92 -6.24
N ASN A 216 -2.75 -10.27 -5.19
CA ASN A 216 -3.68 -9.17 -5.26
C ASN A 216 -3.10 -7.98 -4.52
N GLU A 217 -3.18 -6.79 -5.10
CA GLU A 217 -2.60 -5.60 -4.51
C GLU A 217 -3.42 -4.34 -4.76
N TYR A 218 -3.25 -3.40 -3.83
CA TYR A 218 -3.57 -2.00 -4.03
C TYR A 218 -2.35 -1.15 -3.66
N SER A 219 -2.25 0.03 -4.26
CA SER A 219 -1.24 1.00 -3.92
C SER A 219 -1.80 2.41 -3.99
N ASP A 220 -1.22 3.30 -3.20
CA ASP A 220 -1.52 4.71 -3.22
C ASP A 220 -0.24 5.50 -2.96
N THR A 221 0.05 6.46 -3.81
CA THR A 221 1.29 7.24 -3.76
C THR A 221 1.03 8.69 -4.07
N TYR A 222 1.81 9.57 -3.45
CA TYR A 222 1.93 10.94 -3.92
C TYR A 222 3.38 11.40 -3.91
N ARG A 223 3.65 12.39 -4.76
CA ARG A 223 4.96 13.01 -4.87
C ARG A 223 4.84 14.51 -5.12
N LEU A 224 5.63 15.26 -4.39
CA LEU A 224 5.83 16.69 -4.58
C LEU A 224 7.31 16.98 -4.78
N VAL A 225 7.63 17.78 -5.79
CA VAL A 225 8.95 18.37 -5.97
C VAL A 225 8.79 19.87 -5.95
N VAL A 226 9.37 20.47 -4.94
CA VAL A 226 9.37 21.92 -4.75
C VAL A 226 10.70 22.47 -5.24
N LYS A 227 10.67 23.62 -5.91
CA LYS A 227 11.87 24.38 -6.29
C LYS A 227 11.80 25.76 -5.65
N GLY A 228 12.93 26.24 -5.14
CA GLY A 228 12.97 27.50 -4.39
C GLY A 228 12.35 27.39 -3.00
N GLU A 229 11.86 28.52 -2.50
CA GLU A 229 11.37 28.74 -1.14
C GLU A 229 9.84 28.89 -1.15
N PRO A 230 9.08 27.80 -0.94
CA PRO A 230 7.63 27.85 -0.92
C PRO A 230 7.15 28.52 0.36
N GLN A 231 5.97 29.13 0.27
CA GLN A 231 5.21 29.57 1.44
C GLN A 231 3.73 29.28 1.20
N GLY A 232 3.27 28.11 1.65
CA GLY A 232 1.84 27.76 1.63
C GLY A 232 1.52 26.35 1.17
N TRP A 233 0.25 26.17 0.82
CA TRP A 233 -0.30 24.91 0.31
C TRP A 233 0.05 24.71 -1.16
N MET A 234 0.48 23.49 -1.49
CA MET A 234 0.85 23.10 -2.84
C MET A 234 0.20 21.77 -3.21
N PRO A 235 -0.23 21.59 -4.47
CA PRO A 235 -0.79 20.34 -4.94
C PRO A 235 0.35 19.36 -5.27
N ALA A 236 0.42 18.25 -4.53
CA ALA A 236 1.24 17.10 -4.89
C ALA A 236 0.47 16.20 -5.86
N GLY A 237 1.14 15.65 -6.86
CA GLY A 237 0.53 14.68 -7.77
C GLY A 237 0.50 13.30 -7.12
N GLY A 238 -0.63 12.60 -7.22
CA GLY A 238 -0.78 11.26 -6.69
C GLY A 238 -1.46 10.31 -7.66
N GLU A 239 -1.21 9.02 -7.43
CA GLU A 239 -1.79 7.91 -8.17
C GLU A 239 -2.21 6.82 -7.19
N MET A 240 -3.36 6.20 -7.46
CA MET A 240 -3.89 5.10 -6.68
C MET A 240 -4.34 3.99 -7.62
N THR A 241 -3.93 2.76 -7.33
CA THR A 241 -4.32 1.56 -8.06
C THR A 241 -5.01 0.61 -7.09
N ALA A 242 -6.14 0.02 -7.50
CA ALA A 242 -6.87 -1.00 -6.76
C ALA A 242 -7.30 -2.13 -7.69
N GLY A 243 -7.56 -3.30 -7.13
CA GLY A 243 -8.03 -4.44 -7.91
C GLY A 243 -6.99 -5.03 -8.86
N LYS A 244 -5.69 -4.80 -8.62
CA LYS A 244 -4.63 -5.40 -9.43
C LYS A 244 -4.35 -6.80 -8.91
N GLY A 245 -4.41 -7.81 -9.76
CA GLY A 245 -4.22 -9.21 -9.37
C GLY A 245 -5.25 -10.17 -9.95
N ILE A 246 -5.31 -11.36 -9.34
CA ILE A 246 -6.23 -12.44 -9.72
C ILE A 246 -7.12 -12.77 -8.52
N TYR A 247 -8.37 -12.31 -8.53
CA TYR A 247 -9.31 -12.56 -7.43
C TYR A 247 -10.00 -13.91 -7.61
N ARG A 248 -9.96 -14.73 -6.56
CA ARG A 248 -10.55 -16.09 -6.54
C ARG A 248 -11.95 -16.07 -5.91
N GLU A 249 -12.75 -17.11 -6.17
CA GLU A 249 -14.12 -17.22 -5.63
C GLU A 249 -14.17 -17.11 -4.10
N TRP A 250 -13.18 -17.63 -3.39
CA TRP A 250 -13.11 -17.54 -1.92
C TRP A 250 -12.93 -16.09 -1.42
N GLN A 251 -12.43 -15.18 -2.27
CA GLN A 251 -12.36 -13.74 -1.99
C GLN A 251 -13.65 -13.04 -2.44
N LEU A 252 -14.17 -13.40 -3.62
CA LEU A 252 -15.34 -12.75 -4.21
C LEU A 252 -16.65 -13.06 -3.45
N ASN A 253 -16.76 -14.27 -2.89
CA ASN A 253 -17.95 -14.70 -2.15
C ASN A 253 -17.95 -14.28 -0.69
N ALA A 254 -16.81 -13.76 -0.18
CA ALA A 254 -16.74 -13.15 1.13
C ALA A 254 -17.40 -11.76 1.07
N SER A 255 -18.74 -11.74 1.10
CA SER A 255 -19.47 -10.48 1.29
C SER A 255 -19.06 -9.87 2.63
N PRO A 256 -18.96 -8.54 2.74
CA PRO A 256 -18.85 -7.89 4.02
C PRO A 256 -20.16 -8.17 4.75
N THR A 257 -20.18 -9.12 5.67
CA THR A 257 -21.24 -9.19 6.67
C THR A 257 -21.21 -7.86 7.40
N SER A 258 -22.20 -7.04 7.06
CA SER A 258 -22.61 -5.85 7.77
C SER A 258 -22.57 -6.12 9.27
N GLY A 259 -21.54 -5.62 9.95
CA GLY A 259 -21.51 -5.45 11.39
C GLY A 259 -22.44 -4.30 11.81
N ALA A 260 -23.69 -4.33 11.36
CA ALA A 260 -24.80 -3.64 11.99
C ALA A 260 -25.49 -4.67 12.89
N GLY A 261 -25.25 -4.59 14.20
CA GLY A 261 -26.05 -5.32 15.19
C GLY A 261 -25.27 -5.96 16.34
N LYS A 262 -24.79 -5.15 17.29
CA LYS A 262 -25.34 -5.06 18.65
C LYS A 262 -24.71 -3.91 19.41
#